data_AF-A0A9E2EKI2-F1
#
_entry.id   AF-A0A9E2EKI2-F1
#
_cell.length_a   1.000
_cell.length_b   1.000
_cell.length_c   1.000
_cell.angle_alpha   90.00
_cell.angle_beta   90.00
_cell.angle_gamma   90.00
#
_symmetry.space_group_name_H-M   'P 1'
#
loop_
_entity.id
_entity.type
_entity.pdbx_description
1 polymer ?
#
loop_
_entity_poly.entity_id
_entity_poly.type
_entity_poly.pdbx_seq_one_letter_code
_entity_poly.pdbx_strand_id
1 'polypeptide(L)'
;MIRVGALCGVIILMLSCNASERSDYPYDFAYHGALKEMMRKGKISAVADLKDLDSIPHLYALGAIENLKGEIQIFNSQPYHTQVIDNQISFDSSYNKKATLLVYASVKAWKEFSIPREVCTYPVLEEFIEAKAKENR
;
A
#
# COMPACT_ATOMS: atom_id res chain seq x y z
N MET A 1 -37.13 -52.41 -2.72
CA MET A 1 -35.79 -52.07 -3.24
C MET A 1 -35.84 -50.69 -3.85
N ILE A 2 -34.82 -49.91 -3.52
CA ILE A 2 -34.71 -48.46 -3.63
C ILE A 2 -34.63 -47.99 -5.07
N ARG A 3 -35.39 -46.93 -5.43
CA ARG A 3 -34.98 -45.95 -6.45
C ARG A 3 -35.33 -44.55 -5.95
N VAL A 4 -34.40 -43.98 -5.21
CA VAL A 4 -34.32 -42.54 -4.90
C VAL A 4 -34.12 -41.83 -6.23
N GLY A 5 -35.16 -41.14 -6.70
CA GLY A 5 -35.06 -40.22 -7.83
C GLY A 5 -34.18 -39.05 -7.42
N ALA A 6 -33.04 -38.93 -8.09
CA ALA A 6 -32.01 -37.93 -7.84
C ALA A 6 -32.60 -36.51 -7.85
N LEU A 7 -32.62 -35.90 -6.67
CA LEU A 7 -32.85 -34.47 -6.51
C LEU A 7 -31.61 -33.77 -7.11
N CYS A 8 -31.78 -33.15 -8.28
CA CYS A 8 -30.74 -32.40 -8.98
C CYS A 8 -30.44 -31.12 -8.18
N GLY A 9 -29.58 -31.25 -7.15
CA GLY A 9 -29.07 -30.14 -6.37
C GLY A 9 -28.02 -29.37 -7.19
N VAL A 10 -28.47 -28.35 -7.92
CA VAL A 10 -27.57 -27.38 -8.54
C VAL A 10 -27.05 -26.45 -7.44
N ILE A 11 -25.90 -26.78 -6.87
CA ILE A 11 -25.12 -25.88 -6.01
C ILE A 11 -24.48 -24.84 -6.93
N ILE A 12 -25.14 -23.69 -7.07
CA ILE A 12 -24.56 -22.50 -7.69
C ILE A 12 -23.53 -21.95 -6.69
N LEU A 13 -22.27 -22.31 -6.87
CA LEU A 13 -21.13 -21.63 -6.23
C LEU A 13 -21.07 -20.21 -6.78
N MET A 14 -21.66 -19.25 -6.06
CA MET A 14 -21.42 -17.83 -6.28
C MET A 14 -19.99 -17.51 -5.86
N LEU A 15 -19.03 -17.77 -6.75
CA LEU A 15 -17.70 -17.19 -6.70
C LEU A 15 -17.81 -15.73 -7.13
N SER A 16 -18.36 -14.89 -6.23
CA SER A 16 -18.28 -13.45 -6.40
C SER A 16 -16.86 -13.02 -6.02
N CYS A 17 -15.98 -13.05 -7.02
CA CYS A 17 -14.67 -12.44 -6.91
C CYS A 17 -14.91 -10.93 -6.89
N ASN A 18 -14.70 -10.27 -5.75
CA ASN A 18 -14.64 -8.81 -5.71
C ASN A 18 -13.39 -8.39 -6.51
N ALA A 19 -13.56 -8.17 -7.81
CA ALA A 19 -12.56 -7.48 -8.60
C ALA A 19 -12.51 -6.04 -8.05
N SER A 20 -11.42 -5.71 -7.36
CA SER A 20 -11.12 -4.33 -6.99
C SER A 20 -11.12 -3.49 -8.26
N GLU A 21 -11.80 -2.36 -8.26
CA GLU A 21 -11.79 -1.39 -9.36
C GLU A 21 -10.34 -1.06 -9.70
N ARG A 22 -9.86 -1.59 -10.82
CA ARG A 22 -8.51 -1.32 -11.31
C ARG A 22 -8.53 0.11 -11.83
N SER A 23 -7.88 1.02 -11.12
CA SER A 23 -7.76 2.40 -11.55
C SER A 23 -7.07 2.46 -12.91
N ASP A 24 -7.56 3.31 -13.81
CA ASP A 24 -7.07 3.51 -15.20
C ASP A 24 -5.71 4.24 -15.26
N TYR A 25 -4.87 4.10 -14.22
CA TYR A 25 -3.54 4.68 -14.19
C TYR A 25 -2.57 3.75 -14.93
N PRO A 26 -1.63 4.29 -15.72
CA PRO A 26 -0.65 3.50 -16.46
C PRO A 26 0.40 2.80 -15.56
N TYR A 27 0.25 2.89 -14.24
CA TYR A 27 1.15 2.33 -13.25
C TYR A 27 0.39 1.37 -12.33
N ASP A 28 0.89 0.14 -12.22
CA ASP A 28 0.37 -0.82 -11.25
C ASP A 28 0.88 -0.45 -9.85
N PHE A 29 -0.04 -0.11 -8.96
CA PHE A 29 0.19 0.00 -7.52
C PHE A 29 -0.90 -0.78 -6.77
N ALA A 30 -0.60 -1.15 -5.54
CA ALA A 30 -1.54 -1.84 -4.67
C ALA A 30 -1.69 -1.06 -3.36
N TYR A 31 -2.85 -1.19 -2.72
CA TYR A 31 -3.11 -0.57 -1.44
C TYR A 31 -4.02 -1.46 -0.58
N HIS A 32 -3.86 -1.35 0.74
CA HIS A 32 -4.69 -2.02 1.74
C HIS A 32 -5.12 -1.02 2.81
N GLY A 33 -6.36 -1.16 3.27
CA GLY A 33 -6.98 -0.21 4.18
C GLY A 33 -7.43 1.07 3.46
N ALA A 34 -8.08 1.96 4.22
CA ALA A 34 -8.52 3.24 3.71
C ALA A 34 -8.43 4.28 4.81
N LEU A 35 -7.79 5.42 4.51
CA LEU A 35 -7.58 6.50 5.48
C LEU A 35 -8.90 6.97 6.11
N LYS A 36 -9.96 7.09 5.31
CA LYS A 36 -11.31 7.46 5.78
C LYS A 36 -11.86 6.49 6.83
N GLU A 37 -11.66 5.18 6.64
CA GLU A 37 -12.16 4.17 7.56
C GLU A 37 -11.35 4.17 8.88
N MET A 38 -10.04 4.33 8.78
CA MET A 38 -9.14 4.48 9.93
C MET A 38 -9.53 5.72 10.76
N MET A 39 -9.61 6.89 10.13
CA MET A 39 -9.87 8.16 10.82
C MET A 39 -11.30 8.31 11.33
N ARG A 40 -12.32 7.87 10.57
CA ARG A 40 -13.73 8.09 10.94
C ARG A 40 -14.37 6.95 11.71
N LYS A 41 -13.86 5.72 11.55
CA LYS A 41 -14.46 4.51 12.14
C LYS A 41 -13.51 3.78 13.09
N GLY A 42 -12.29 4.29 13.29
CA GLY A 42 -11.32 3.68 14.21
C GLY A 42 -10.85 2.29 13.77
N LYS A 43 -10.95 1.95 12.48
CA LYS A 43 -10.45 0.67 11.96
C LYS A 43 -8.93 0.70 11.87
N ILE A 44 -8.27 0.33 12.97
CA ILE A 44 -6.81 0.38 13.13
C ILE A 44 -6.14 -1.01 13.18
N SER A 45 -6.91 -2.08 13.02
CA SER A 45 -6.39 -3.45 13.00
C SER A 45 -5.63 -3.76 11.70
N ALA A 46 -4.75 -4.76 11.75
CA ALA A 46 -3.99 -5.21 10.59
C ALA A 46 -4.87 -5.55 9.37
N VAL A 47 -4.45 -5.06 8.20
CA VAL A 47 -5.04 -5.33 6.88
C VAL A 47 -4.03 -5.85 5.86
N ALA A 48 -2.73 -5.77 6.17
CA ALA A 48 -1.64 -6.31 5.37
C ALA A 48 -0.48 -6.77 6.27
N ASP A 49 0.21 -7.83 5.86
CA ASP A 49 1.43 -8.32 6.50
C ASP A 49 2.63 -7.94 5.62
N LEU A 50 3.63 -7.25 6.17
CA LEU A 50 4.79 -6.86 5.38
C LEU A 50 5.61 -8.07 4.93
N LYS A 51 5.52 -9.20 5.62
CA LYS A 51 6.23 -10.43 5.25
C LYS A 51 5.88 -10.91 3.84
N ASP A 52 4.67 -10.61 3.38
CA ASP A 52 4.21 -10.95 2.02
C ASP A 52 4.93 -10.13 0.93
N LEU A 53 5.67 -9.08 1.31
CA LEU A 53 6.35 -8.14 0.41
C LEU A 53 7.88 -8.31 0.37
N ASP A 54 8.46 -9.14 1.24
CA ASP A 54 9.92 -9.36 1.38
C ASP A 54 10.58 -9.70 0.03
N SER A 55 9.96 -10.60 -0.73
CA SER A 55 10.51 -11.07 -2.00
C SER A 55 10.26 -10.13 -3.19
N ILE A 56 9.63 -8.97 -3.00
CA ILE A 56 9.31 -8.05 -4.10
C ILE A 56 10.52 -7.14 -4.38
N PRO A 57 11.15 -7.24 -5.57
CA PRO A 57 12.28 -6.37 -5.90
C PRO A 57 11.79 -4.95 -6.24
N HIS A 58 12.66 -3.96 -6.01
CA HIS A 58 12.38 -2.55 -6.30
C HIS A 58 11.10 -2.03 -5.65
N LEU A 59 10.81 -2.51 -4.44
CA LEU A 59 9.60 -2.19 -3.71
C LEU A 59 9.70 -0.80 -3.08
N TYR A 60 8.66 0.00 -3.27
CA TYR A 60 8.44 1.25 -2.56
C TYR A 60 7.10 1.18 -1.86
N ALA A 61 7.08 1.46 -0.55
CA ALA A 61 5.86 1.41 0.23
C ALA A 61 5.81 2.53 1.27
N LEU A 62 4.60 3.01 1.54
CA LEU A 62 4.28 3.94 2.61
C LEU A 62 3.02 3.47 3.33
N GLY A 63 2.97 3.60 4.65
CA GLY A 63 1.83 3.15 5.42
C GLY A 63 1.97 3.39 6.91
N ALA A 64 1.02 2.87 7.67
CA ALA A 64 0.99 2.95 9.13
C ALA A 64 0.93 1.54 9.73
N ILE A 65 1.71 1.32 10.80
CA ILE A 65 1.73 0.08 11.55
C ILE A 65 0.37 -0.11 12.24
N GLU A 66 -0.07 -1.36 12.36
CA GLU A 66 -1.30 -1.69 13.07
C GLU A 66 -1.39 -1.03 14.44
N ASN A 67 -2.61 -0.70 14.85
CA ASN A 67 -2.92 0.06 16.06
C ASN A 67 -2.24 1.43 16.14
N LEU A 68 -1.86 2.00 14.99
CA LEU A 68 -1.19 3.30 14.86
C LEU A 68 0.10 3.38 15.69
N LYS A 69 0.86 2.28 15.74
CA LYS A 69 2.09 2.17 16.55
C LYS A 69 3.34 2.71 15.89
N GLY A 70 3.21 3.30 14.71
CA GLY A 70 4.30 3.92 13.98
C GLY A 70 4.06 3.97 12.48
N GLU A 71 5.11 4.35 11.75
CA GLU A 71 5.08 4.56 10.31
C GLU A 71 5.88 3.48 9.59
N ILE A 72 5.41 3.12 8.40
CA ILE A 72 6.03 2.18 7.48
C ILE A 72 6.57 2.97 6.30
N GLN A 73 7.88 2.88 6.08
CA GLN A 73 8.51 3.24 4.81
C GLN A 73 9.32 2.04 4.30
N ILE A 74 9.20 1.74 3.01
CA ILE A 74 10.10 0.84 2.30
C ILE A 74 10.61 1.60 1.09
N PHE A 75 11.93 1.64 0.93
CA PHE A 75 12.58 2.33 -0.17
C PHE A 75 13.51 1.38 -0.90
N ASN A 76 13.19 1.08 -2.17
CA ASN A 76 13.94 0.12 -3.00
C ASN A 76 14.17 -1.23 -2.28
N SER A 77 13.08 -1.82 -1.76
CA SER A 77 13.07 -3.07 -0.99
C SER A 77 13.84 -3.03 0.35
N GLN A 78 14.20 -1.85 0.85
CA GLN A 78 14.78 -1.67 2.18
C GLN A 78 13.76 -1.06 3.15
N PRO A 79 13.36 -1.76 4.22
CA PRO A 79 12.43 -1.22 5.20
C PRO A 79 13.09 -0.21 6.16
N TYR A 80 12.37 0.87 6.47
CA TYR A 80 12.74 1.94 7.39
C TYR A 80 11.52 2.34 8.22
N HIS A 81 11.14 1.49 9.17
CA HIS A 81 9.98 1.73 10.03
C HIS A 81 10.37 2.57 11.24
N THR A 82 9.48 3.46 11.67
CA THR A 82 9.69 4.27 12.86
C THR A 82 8.54 4.08 13.84
N GLN A 83 8.87 4.02 15.12
CA GLN A 83 7.90 3.85 16.21
C GLN A 83 8.31 4.70 17.41
N VAL A 84 7.37 4.97 18.32
CA VAL A 84 7.68 5.57 19.62
C VAL A 84 7.59 4.49 20.70
N ILE A 85 8.70 4.21 21.36
CA ILE A 85 8.83 3.26 22.46
C ILE A 85 9.46 4.00 23.63
N ASP A 86 8.81 4.01 24.80
CA ASP A 86 9.30 4.68 26.01
C ASP A 86 9.71 6.15 25.76
N ASN A 87 8.86 6.89 25.03
CA ASN A 87 9.08 8.28 24.62
C ASN A 87 10.32 8.53 23.75
N GLN A 88 10.91 7.48 23.16
CA GLN A 88 12.03 7.56 22.24
C GLN A 88 11.64 7.04 20.86
N ILE A 89 12.25 7.59 19.83
CA ILE A 89 12.09 7.10 18.46
C ILE A 89 12.92 5.83 18.31
N SER A 90 12.26 4.76 17.88
CA SER A 90 12.88 3.48 17.54
C SER A 90 12.78 3.23 16.04
N PHE A 91 13.84 2.64 15.47
CA PHE A 91 13.92 2.27 14.06
C PHE A 91 13.91 0.75 13.92
N ASP A 92 13.17 0.25 12.93
CA ASP A 92 13.09 -1.17 12.59
C ASP A 92 13.20 -1.34 11.07
N SER A 93 14.06 -2.25 10.62
CA SER A 93 14.33 -2.50 9.21
C SER A 93 13.85 -3.88 8.75
N SER A 94 12.85 -4.44 9.43
CA SER A 94 12.38 -5.80 9.19
C SER A 94 10.99 -5.84 8.56
N TYR A 95 10.71 -6.88 7.80
CA TYR A 95 9.39 -7.14 7.22
C TYR A 95 8.41 -7.79 8.22
N ASN A 96 8.70 -7.78 9.53
CA ASN A 96 7.88 -8.48 10.54
C ASN A 96 6.71 -7.64 11.11
N LYS A 97 6.37 -6.52 10.45
CA LYS A 97 5.28 -5.64 10.86
C LYS A 97 4.01 -5.93 10.08
N LYS A 98 2.88 -5.56 10.68
CA LYS A 98 1.58 -5.51 10.03
C LYS A 98 1.12 -4.08 9.88
N ALA A 99 0.42 -3.79 8.80
CA ALA A 99 -0.05 -2.46 8.47
C ALA A 99 -1.57 -2.35 8.68
N THR A 100 -2.04 -1.21 9.18
CA THR A 100 -3.47 -0.83 9.14
C THR A 100 -3.83 -0.04 7.87
N LEU A 101 -2.82 0.54 7.22
CA LEU A 101 -2.91 1.25 5.95
C LEU A 101 -1.58 1.04 5.23
N LEU A 102 -1.61 0.67 3.96
CA LEU A 102 -0.40 0.48 3.17
C LEU A 102 -0.69 0.81 1.70
N VAL A 103 0.20 1.56 1.06
CA VAL A 103 0.27 1.72 -0.39
C VAL A 103 1.66 1.32 -0.85
N TYR A 104 1.76 0.55 -1.93
CA TYR A 104 3.03 0.09 -2.45
C TYR A 104 3.03 -0.12 -3.96
N ALA A 105 4.22 -0.03 -4.55
CA ALA A 105 4.46 -0.31 -5.95
C ALA A 105 5.89 -0.87 -6.14
N SER A 106 6.09 -1.64 -7.21
CA SER A 106 7.41 -2.08 -7.65
C SER A 106 7.89 -1.20 -8.80
N VAL A 107 8.91 -0.37 -8.57
CA VAL A 107 9.40 0.62 -9.55
C VAL A 107 10.84 0.29 -9.95
N LYS A 108 11.00 -0.43 -11.07
CA LYS A 108 12.31 -0.92 -11.54
C LYS A 108 13.34 0.17 -11.81
N ALA A 109 12.89 1.33 -12.29
CA ALA A 109 13.75 2.46 -12.63
C ALA A 109 13.00 3.78 -12.43
N TRP A 110 13.70 4.77 -11.87
CA TRP A 110 13.20 6.13 -11.72
C TRP A 110 13.76 7.02 -12.83
N LYS A 111 12.94 7.98 -13.27
CA LYS A 111 13.43 9.08 -14.08
C LYS A 111 13.87 10.21 -13.15
N GLU A 112 15.12 10.61 -13.28
CA GLU A 112 15.71 11.64 -12.43
C GLU A 112 15.60 13.03 -13.09
N PHE A 113 15.36 14.04 -12.25
CA PHE A 113 15.29 15.43 -12.67
C PHE A 113 16.01 16.29 -11.63
N SER A 114 16.82 17.25 -12.10
CA SER A 114 17.39 18.25 -11.21
C SER A 114 16.33 19.28 -10.84
N ILE A 115 16.18 19.57 -9.55
CA ILE A 115 15.30 20.64 -9.06
C ILE A 115 15.98 21.99 -9.35
N PRO A 116 15.35 22.90 -10.12
CA PRO A 116 15.91 24.22 -10.41
C PRO A 116 16.08 25.05 -9.13
N ARG A 117 17.04 25.98 -9.12
CA ARG A 117 17.32 26.84 -7.95
C ARG A 117 16.19 27.82 -7.65
N GLU A 118 15.25 27.99 -8.57
CA GLU A 118 14.08 28.86 -8.44
C GLU A 118 12.96 28.18 -7.63
N VAL A 119 13.02 26.84 -7.48
CA VAL A 119 12.06 26.05 -6.69
C VAL A 119 12.43 26.12 -5.20
N CYS A 120 12.03 27.20 -4.55
CA CYS A 120 12.44 27.52 -3.17
C CYS A 120 11.32 27.41 -2.13
N THR A 121 10.10 27.08 -2.53
CA THR A 121 8.93 27.00 -1.63
C THR A 121 8.16 25.72 -1.88
N TYR A 122 7.39 25.27 -0.88
CA TYR A 122 6.55 24.06 -1.01
C TYR A 122 5.56 24.15 -2.17
N PRO A 123 4.79 25.25 -2.37
CA PRO A 123 3.87 25.33 -3.50
C PRO A 123 4.57 25.23 -4.85
N VAL A 124 5.73 25.89 -5.00
CA VAL A 124 6.50 25.83 -6.25
C VAL A 124 7.09 24.43 -6.48
N LEU A 125 7.46 23.72 -5.41
CA LEU A 125 7.91 22.32 -5.50
C LEU A 125 6.76 21.40 -5.92
N GLU A 126 5.57 21.57 -5.36
CA GLU A 126 4.38 20.80 -5.73
C GLU A 126 4.02 21.02 -7.20
N GLU A 127 4.00 22.28 -7.65
CA GLU A 127 3.78 22.64 -9.06
C GLU A 127 4.84 22.02 -9.98
N PHE A 128 6.12 22.07 -9.59
CA PHE A 128 7.21 21.46 -10.34
C PHE A 128 7.05 19.94 -10.46
N ILE A 129 6.72 19.24 -9.37
CA ILE A 129 6.49 17.79 -9.35
C ILE A 129 5.30 17.43 -10.23
N GLU A 130 4.18 18.17 -10.13
CA GLU A 130 2.99 17.93 -10.94
C GLU A 130 3.29 18.12 -12.44
N ALA A 131 3.98 19.20 -12.80
CA ALA A 131 4.38 19.46 -14.18
C ALA A 131 5.26 18.33 -14.74
N LYS A 132 6.29 17.92 -13.99
CA LYS A 132 7.17 16.81 -14.39
C LYS A 132 6.41 15.48 -14.49
N ALA A 133 5.46 15.20 -13.60
CA ALA A 133 4.64 14.00 -13.67
C ALA A 133 3.75 13.98 -14.92
N LYS A 134 3.11 15.12 -15.28
CA LYS A 134 2.25 15.23 -16.47
C LYS A 134 3.04 15.05 -17.78
N GLU A 135 4.25 15.60 -17.86
CA GLU A 135 5.14 15.45 -19.02
C GLU A 135 5.60 14.00 -19.25
N ASN A 136 5.50 13.14 -18.24
CA ASN A 136 6.07 11.79 -18.24
C ASN A 136 5.04 10.69 -17.90
N ARG A 137 3.77 10.95 -18.20
CA ARG A 137 2.69 9.95 -17.99
C ARG A 137 2.84 8.75 -18.90
#